data_AF-H1AB75-F1
#
_entry.id   AF-H1AB75-F1
#
_cell.length_a   1.000
_cell.length_b   1.000
_cell.length_c   1.000
_cell.angle_alpha   90.00
_cell.angle_beta   90.00
_cell.angle_gamma   90.00
#
_symmetry.space_group_name_H-M   'P 1'
#
loop_
_entity.id
_entity.type
_entity.pdbx_description
1 polymer ?
#
loop_
_entity_poly.entity_id
_entity_poly.type
_entity_poly.pdbx_seq_one_letter_code
_entity_poly.pdbx_strand_id
1 'polypeptide(L)'
;MKLAHWMYAGPAHIGTLRVASSFKNVHAIMHAPLGDDYFNVMRSMLERERNFTPATASIVDRHVLARGSRKRVVDNILRKDKEEGPDLIILTPTCTSSILQEDLKNFVDRASIISDATSFAM
;
A
#
# COMPACT_ATOMS: atom_id res chain seq x y z
N MET A 1 5.96 8.29 -25.49
CA MET A 1 4.58 7.99 -25.03
C MET A 1 3.94 6.99 -25.99
N LYS A 2 3.01 6.16 -25.51
CA LYS A 2 2.24 5.19 -26.33
C LYS A 2 0.75 5.48 -26.15
N LEU A 3 -0.01 5.57 -27.24
CA LEU A 3 -1.46 5.73 -27.17
C LEU A 3 -2.09 4.34 -26.99
N ALA A 4 -2.85 4.17 -25.90
CA ALA A 4 -3.55 2.93 -25.59
C ALA A 4 -4.80 3.23 -24.74
N HIS A 5 -5.86 2.45 -24.92
CA HIS A 5 -7.06 2.49 -24.08
C HIS A 5 -7.34 1.14 -23.40
N TRP A 6 -6.53 0.11 -23.71
CA TRP A 6 -6.67 -1.25 -23.18
C TRP A 6 -5.30 -1.82 -22.86
N MET A 7 -5.22 -2.59 -21.78
CA MET A 7 -3.99 -3.23 -21.33
C MET A 7 -4.32 -4.61 -20.77
N TYR A 8 -3.58 -5.64 -21.20
CA TYR A 8 -3.80 -7.02 -20.74
C TYR A 8 -3.36 -7.26 -19.30
N ALA A 9 -2.34 -6.53 -18.83
CA ALA A 9 -1.77 -6.67 -17.49
C ALA A 9 -1.80 -5.33 -16.75
N GLY A 10 -2.26 -5.34 -15.50
CA GLY A 10 -2.28 -4.15 -14.65
C GLY A 10 -0.88 -3.71 -14.18
N PRO A 11 -0.77 -2.59 -13.44
CA PRO A 11 0.49 -2.11 -12.88
C PRO A 11 1.02 -3.06 -11.79
N ALA A 12 2.33 -3.01 -11.54
CA ALA A 12 3.03 -3.94 -10.65
C ALA A 12 2.41 -4.05 -9.25
N HIS A 13 1.97 -2.92 -8.66
CA HIS A 13 1.36 -2.92 -7.33
C HIS A 13 0.09 -3.78 -7.24
N ILE A 14 -0.68 -3.95 -8.32
CA ILE A 14 -1.84 -4.85 -8.32
C ILE A 14 -1.41 -6.30 -8.10
N GLY A 15 -0.24 -6.70 -8.59
CA GLY A 15 0.34 -8.02 -8.31
C GLY A 15 0.64 -8.20 -6.83
N THR A 16 1.35 -7.24 -6.23
CA THR A 16 1.65 -7.24 -4.78
C THR A 16 0.38 -7.32 -3.94
N LEU A 17 -0.64 -6.53 -4.28
CA LEU A 17 -1.90 -6.50 -3.56
C LEU A 17 -2.66 -7.81 -3.67
N ARG A 18 -2.67 -8.47 -4.84
CA ARG A 18 -3.25 -9.80 -5.02
C ARG A 18 -2.55 -10.85 -4.15
N VAL A 19 -1.22 -10.80 -4.07
CA VAL A 19 -0.45 -11.71 -3.21
C VAL A 19 -0.78 -11.46 -1.74
N ALA A 20 -0.67 -10.21 -1.26
CA ALA A 20 -0.98 -9.85 0.13
C ALA A 20 -2.41 -10.27 0.52
N SER A 21 -3.36 -9.97 -0.37
CA SER A 21 -4.78 -10.29 -0.26
C SER A 21 -5.11 -11.78 -0.18
N SER A 22 -4.24 -12.64 -0.68
CA SER A 22 -4.44 -14.09 -0.70
C SER A 22 -4.05 -14.76 0.63
N PHE A 23 -3.22 -14.08 1.43
CA PHE A 23 -2.86 -14.54 2.77
C PHE A 23 -3.87 -14.03 3.80
N LYS A 24 -4.01 -14.78 4.90
CA LYS A 24 -4.77 -14.34 6.07
C LYS A 24 -3.87 -13.45 6.94
N ASN A 25 -4.45 -12.45 7.59
CA ASN A 25 -3.76 -11.53 8.51
C ASN A 25 -2.54 -10.82 7.90
N VAL A 26 -2.54 -10.60 6.57
CA VAL A 26 -1.52 -9.77 5.90
C VAL A 26 -2.20 -8.50 5.42
N HIS A 27 -1.66 -7.35 5.81
CA HIS A 27 -2.20 -6.05 5.42
C HIS A 27 -1.27 -5.34 4.44
N ALA A 28 -1.83 -4.87 3.32
CA ALA A 28 -1.07 -4.08 2.36
C ALA A 28 -1.31 -2.57 2.58
N ILE A 29 -0.24 -1.79 2.58
CA ILE A 29 -0.30 -0.32 2.59
C ILE A 29 0.30 0.20 1.30
N MET A 30 -0.49 0.89 0.48
CA MET A 30 -0.03 1.49 -0.78
C MET A 30 0.46 2.91 -0.54
N HIS A 31 1.72 3.21 -0.90
CA HIS A 31 2.17 4.60 -0.96
C HIS A 31 1.71 5.21 -2.29
N ALA A 32 0.54 5.86 -2.29
CA ALA A 32 -0.20 6.18 -3.50
C ALA A 32 -1.04 7.45 -3.36
N PRO A 33 -1.37 8.16 -4.45
CA PRO A 33 -2.35 9.24 -4.43
C PRO A 33 -3.76 8.73 -4.13
N LEU A 34 -4.67 9.65 -3.82
CA LEU A 34 -6.09 9.34 -3.66
C LEU A 34 -6.66 8.81 -5.00
N GLY A 35 -7.35 7.66 -4.95
CA GLY A 35 -7.96 7.00 -6.10
C GLY A 35 -7.25 5.72 -6.57
N ASP A 36 -5.97 5.53 -6.19
CA ASP A 36 -5.22 4.29 -6.48
C ASP A 36 -5.71 3.09 -5.64
N ASP A 37 -6.65 3.30 -4.72
CA ASP A 37 -7.34 2.28 -3.92
C ASP A 37 -8.48 1.56 -4.65
N TYR A 38 -8.63 1.78 -5.97
CA TYR A 38 -9.57 1.09 -6.84
C TYR A 38 -9.43 -0.45 -6.82
N PHE A 39 -8.29 -0.98 -6.36
CA PHE A 39 -8.10 -2.41 -6.09
C PHE A 39 -9.18 -2.97 -5.15
N ASN A 40 -9.60 -2.20 -4.13
CA ASN A 40 -10.62 -2.62 -3.18
C ASN A 40 -11.98 -2.81 -3.86
N VAL A 41 -12.30 -1.94 -4.82
CA VAL A 41 -13.54 -2.05 -5.62
C VAL A 41 -13.47 -3.26 -6.55
N MET A 42 -12.35 -3.45 -7.26
CA MET A 42 -12.19 -4.61 -8.14
C MET A 42 -12.33 -5.93 -7.37
N ARG A 43 -11.65 -6.05 -6.22
CA ARG A 43 -11.67 -7.28 -5.43
C ARG A 43 -13.05 -7.57 -4.85
N SER A 44 -13.66 -6.61 -4.16
CA SER A 44 -14.98 -6.78 -3.56
C SER A 44 -16.05 -7.11 -4.61
N MET A 45 -16.03 -6.46 -5.76
CA MET A 45 -17.05 -6.65 -6.80
C MET A 45 -16.85 -7.92 -7.62
N LEU A 46 -15.62 -8.18 -8.09
CA LEU A 46 -15.34 -9.28 -9.03
C LEU A 46 -15.15 -10.62 -8.31
N GLU A 47 -14.48 -10.63 -7.16
CA GLU A 47 -14.31 -11.85 -6.35
C GLU A 47 -15.50 -12.10 -5.42
N ARG A 48 -16.44 -11.14 -5.33
CA ARG A 48 -17.61 -11.18 -4.43
C ARG A 48 -17.20 -11.45 -2.97
N GLU A 49 -16.07 -10.85 -2.59
CA GLU A 49 -15.50 -10.99 -1.26
C GLU A 49 -16.46 -10.42 -0.22
N ARG A 50 -16.68 -11.18 0.87
CA ARG A 50 -17.59 -10.77 1.95
C ARG A 50 -16.89 -9.90 2.98
N ASN A 51 -15.57 -10.06 3.11
CA ASN A 51 -14.76 -9.31 4.04
C ASN A 51 -14.21 -8.03 3.42
N PHE A 52 -13.78 -7.08 4.26
CA PHE A 52 -13.02 -5.94 3.77
C PHE A 52 -11.68 -6.40 3.17
N THR A 53 -11.29 -5.78 2.06
CA THR A 53 -9.97 -6.03 1.46
C THR A 53 -8.88 -5.45 2.38
N PRO A 54 -7.86 -6.23 2.79
CA PRO A 54 -6.80 -5.79 3.69
C PRO A 54 -5.75 -4.96 2.92
N ALA A 55 -6.21 -3.85 2.33
CA ALA A 55 -5.39 -2.91 1.58
C ALA A 55 -5.81 -1.47 1.88
N THR A 56 -4.85 -0.63 2.28
CA THR A 56 -5.07 0.78 2.64
C THR A 56 -4.12 1.69 1.86
N ALA A 57 -4.61 2.84 1.39
CA ALA A 57 -3.74 3.87 0.80
C ALA A 57 -3.13 4.78 1.87
N SER A 58 -1.79 4.84 1.92
CA SER A 58 -1.06 5.95 2.54
C SER A 58 -0.96 7.10 1.55
N ILE A 59 -1.92 8.02 1.65
CA ILE A 59 -2.17 9.06 0.64
C ILE A 59 -0.96 9.98 0.42
N VAL A 60 -0.53 10.06 -0.84
CA VAL A 60 0.37 11.08 -1.36
C VAL A 60 -0.45 12.29 -1.79
N ASP A 61 -0.29 13.40 -1.07
CA ASP A 61 -0.92 14.68 -1.39
C ASP A 61 0.12 15.78 -1.63
N ARG A 62 -0.34 17.01 -1.87
CA ARG A 62 0.53 18.18 -2.07
C ARG A 62 1.50 18.45 -0.90
N HIS A 63 1.17 18.04 0.32
CA HIS A 63 2.03 18.24 1.48
C HIS A 63 3.16 17.20 1.52
N VAL A 64 2.88 15.98 1.06
CA VAL A 64 3.91 14.96 0.82
C VAL A 64 4.93 15.45 -0.20
N LEU A 65 4.48 16.08 -1.30
CA LEU A 65 5.40 16.67 -2.29
C LEU A 65 6.31 17.77 -1.72
N ALA A 66 5.83 18.49 -0.70
CA ALA A 66 6.58 19.60 -0.11
C ALA A 66 7.47 19.18 1.08
N ARG A 67 7.07 18.16 1.85
CA ARG A 67 7.68 17.81 3.15
C ARG A 67 8.14 16.36 3.27
N GLY A 68 7.85 15.54 2.27
CA GLY A 68 8.09 14.09 2.28
C GLY A 68 6.94 13.29 2.92
N SER A 69 6.89 12.01 2.58
CA SER A 69 5.85 11.06 3.02
C SER A 69 6.18 10.34 4.32
N ARG A 70 7.45 10.38 4.76
CA ARG A 70 7.99 9.60 5.88
C ARG A 70 7.04 9.49 7.07
N LYS A 71 6.65 10.64 7.64
CA LYS A 71 5.82 10.68 8.84
C LYS A 71 4.48 9.98 8.60
N ARG A 72 3.84 10.26 7.46
CA ARG A 72 2.52 9.72 7.12
C ARG A 72 2.56 8.21 6.88
N VAL A 73 3.61 7.70 6.23
CA VAL A 73 3.79 6.26 5.99
C VAL A 73 3.99 5.53 7.31
N VAL A 74 4.91 6.00 8.17
CA VAL A 74 5.16 5.39 9.48
C VAL A 74 3.92 5.44 10.37
N ASP A 75 3.27 6.60 10.49
CA ASP A 75 2.05 6.76 11.29
C ASP A 75 0.93 5.84 10.80
N ASN A 76 0.79 5.64 9.48
CA ASN A 76 -0.21 4.71 8.93
C ASN A 76 0.12 3.25 9.20
N ILE A 77 1.40 2.84 9.14
CA ILE A 77 1.82 1.48 9.50
C ILE A 77 1.45 1.20 10.95
N LEU A 78 1.87 2.07 11.89
CA LEU A 78 1.60 1.90 13.32
C LEU A 78 0.10 1.95 13.64
N ARG A 79 -0.65 2.82 12.96
CA ARG A 79 -2.09 2.88 13.13
C ARG A 79 -2.75 1.58 12.67
N LYS A 80 -2.34 1.03 11.52
CA LYS A 80 -2.93 -0.21 10.99
C LYS A 80 -2.54 -1.45 11.78
N ASP A 81 -1.32 -1.47 12.30
CA ASP A 81 -0.89 -2.47 13.26
C ASP A 81 -1.82 -2.50 14.49
N LYS A 82 -2.10 -1.34 15.07
CA LYS A 82 -3.00 -1.22 16.23
C LYS A 82 -4.47 -1.50 15.92
N GLU A 83 -4.97 -1.06 14.77
CA GLU A 83 -6.39 -1.19 14.38
C GLU A 83 -6.75 -2.63 13.99
N GLU A 84 -5.86 -3.33 13.28
CA GLU A 84 -6.18 -4.60 12.62
C GLU A 84 -5.36 -5.79 13.15
N GLY A 85 -4.27 -5.55 13.88
CA GLY A 85 -3.39 -6.60 14.42
C GLY A 85 -2.90 -7.63 13.39
N PRO A 86 -2.40 -7.23 12.21
CA PRO A 86 -1.92 -8.16 11.19
C PRO A 86 -0.60 -8.83 11.62
N ASP A 87 -0.34 -10.03 11.10
CA ASP A 87 0.94 -10.72 11.30
C ASP A 87 2.06 -10.08 10.46
N LEU A 88 1.70 -9.54 9.29
CA LEU A 88 2.61 -8.91 8.33
C LEU A 88 1.98 -7.68 7.68
N ILE A 89 2.74 -6.58 7.63
CA ILE A 89 2.38 -5.37 6.87
C ILE A 89 3.32 -5.22 5.67
N ILE A 90 2.75 -5.10 4.48
CA ILE A 90 3.49 -4.91 3.22
C ILE A 90 3.31 -3.48 2.72
N LEU A 91 4.38 -2.69 2.75
CA LEU A 91 4.43 -1.39 2.09
C LEU A 91 4.64 -1.58 0.59
N THR A 92 3.66 -1.15 -0.19
CA THR A 92 3.58 -1.35 -1.64
C THR A 92 3.83 -0.03 -2.38
N PRO A 93 4.93 0.09 -3.15
CA PRO A 93 5.17 1.27 -3.97
C PRO A 93 4.28 1.29 -5.23
N THR A 94 3.69 2.44 -5.54
CA THR A 94 2.99 2.67 -6.82
C THR A 94 3.87 3.41 -7.84
N CYS A 95 3.32 3.69 -9.03
CA CYS A 95 4.04 4.47 -10.04
C CYS A 95 4.40 5.88 -9.53
N THR A 96 3.55 6.50 -8.70
CA THR A 96 3.85 7.76 -8.02
C THR A 96 5.01 7.61 -7.04
N SER A 97 5.05 6.52 -6.28
CA SER A 97 6.19 6.24 -5.39
C SER A 97 7.51 6.15 -6.16
N SER A 98 7.49 5.50 -7.32
CA SER A 98 8.68 5.28 -8.14
C SER A 98 9.34 6.58 -8.62
N ILE A 99 8.57 7.67 -8.78
CA ILE A 99 9.10 8.97 -9.21
C ILE A 99 9.48 9.87 -8.03
N LEU A 100 8.91 9.65 -6.83
CA LEU A 100 9.28 10.40 -5.62
C LEU A 100 10.63 9.96 -5.07
N GLN A 101 11.04 8.70 -5.33
CA GLN A 101 12.34 8.14 -4.96
C GLN A 101 12.67 8.30 -3.46
N GLU A 102 11.65 8.30 -2.61
CA GLU A 102 11.84 8.33 -1.17
C GLU A 102 12.32 6.99 -0.65
N ASP A 103 13.04 7.01 0.47
CA ASP A 103 13.59 5.81 1.11
C ASP A 103 12.51 5.04 1.89
N LEU A 104 11.64 4.34 1.16
CA LEU A 104 10.55 3.53 1.73
C LEU A 104 11.08 2.41 2.63
N LYS A 105 12.27 1.87 2.32
CA LYS A 105 12.91 0.85 3.16
C LYS A 105 13.23 1.42 4.54
N ASN A 106 13.81 2.62 4.61
CA ASN A 106 14.06 3.28 5.90
C ASN A 106 12.77 3.55 6.69
N PHE A 107 11.64 3.79 6.00
CA PHE A 107 10.36 4.02 6.68
C PHE A 107 9.84 2.74 7.33
N VAL A 108 9.94 1.62 6.61
CA VAL A 108 9.62 0.28 7.14
C VAL A 108 10.55 -0.10 8.29
N ASP A 109 11.87 0.08 8.14
CA ASP A 109 12.83 -0.24 9.19
C ASP A 109 12.52 0.52 10.49
N ARG A 110 12.10 1.79 10.39
CA ARG A 110 11.67 2.59 11.55
C ARG A 110 10.35 2.13 12.13
N ALA A 111 9.38 1.78 11.28
CA ALA A 111 8.09 1.30 11.73
C ALA A 111 8.21 -0.03 12.47
N SER A 112 9.05 -0.96 11.97
CA SER A 112 9.34 -2.26 12.61
C SER A 112 9.98 -2.18 14.00
N ILE A 113 10.53 -1.02 14.40
CA ILE A 113 11.07 -0.85 15.77
C ILE A 113 9.94 -0.68 16.79
N ILE A 114 8.79 -0.16 16.35
CA ILE A 114 7.67 0.23 17.21
C ILE A 114 6.46 -0.69 17.01
N SER A 115 6.30 -1.23 15.80
CA SER A 115 5.20 -2.11 15.40
C SER A 115 5.43 -3.53 15.93
N ASP A 116 4.35 -4.18 16.38
CA ASP A 116 4.37 -5.60 16.77
C ASP A 116 4.29 -6.51 15.52
N ALA A 117 3.63 -6.05 14.45
CA ALA A 117 3.63 -6.73 13.16
C ALA A 117 5.00 -6.71 12.48
N THR A 118 5.34 -7.78 11.77
CA THR A 118 6.50 -7.76 10.87
C THR A 118 6.18 -6.80 9.72
N SER A 119 6.99 -5.77 9.50
CA SER A 119 6.76 -4.83 8.38
C SER A 119 7.84 -4.96 7.30
N PHE A 120 7.42 -4.94 6.03
CA PHE A 120 8.27 -5.19 4.87
C PHE A 120 7.95 -4.22 3.71
N ALA A 121 8.98 -3.67 3.06
CA ALA A 121 8.84 -2.88 1.83
C ALA A 121 9.20 -3.74 0.61
N MET A 122 8.33 -3.73 -0.42
CA MET A 122 8.58 -4.43 -1.68
C MET A 122 9.41 -3.62 -2.67
#